data_AF-A0A3D4SXU8-F1
#
_entry.id   AF-A0A3D4SXU8-F1
#
_cell.length_a   1.000
_cell.length_b   1.000
_cell.length_c   1.000
_cell.angle_alpha   90.00
_cell.angle_beta   90.00
_cell.angle_gamma   90.00
#
_symmetry.space_group_name_H-M   'P 1'
#
loop_
_entity.id
_entity.type
_entity.pdbx_description
1 polymer ?
#
loop_
_entity_poly.entity_id
_entity_poly.type
_entity_poly.pdbx_seq_one_letter_code
_entity_poly.pdbx_strand_id
1 'polypeptide(L)'
;PGAHDVHDVWENRIGNLTVTGYNSAYSNSSFARKKEMDGGFAMSPYRLNADVKTAVHWNEDAMRTRSHRLADLALGYWTFAETDFRPPEVVRPTEPMGTDTSFRNRPVTAYEYGDASETVTDWANLMPKLLSVLLQQHRAQLLDFAETESLLSTHPDEHAGSRGLRVL
;
A
#
# COMPACT_ATOMS: atom_id res chain seq x y z
N PRO A 1 22.15 18.23 26.31
CA PRO A 1 21.70 18.71 24.98
C PRO A 1 22.00 20.20 24.81
N GLY A 2 22.51 20.61 23.66
CA GLY A 2 22.62 22.02 23.31
C GLY A 2 21.27 22.62 22.92
N ALA A 3 21.18 23.95 22.84
CA ALA A 3 19.94 24.62 22.45
C ALA A 3 19.47 24.24 21.02
N HIS A 4 20.41 23.99 20.10
CA HIS A 4 20.12 23.54 18.74
C HIS A 4 19.48 22.15 18.72
N ASP A 5 20.04 21.19 19.47
CA ASP A 5 19.50 19.82 19.55
C ASP A 5 18.06 19.82 20.10
N VAL A 6 17.79 20.64 21.12
CA VAL A 6 16.44 20.79 21.68
C VAL A 6 15.51 21.43 20.65
N HIS A 7 15.97 22.44 19.90
CA HIS A 7 15.16 23.06 18.86
C HIS A 7 14.77 22.06 17.77
N ASP A 8 15.73 21.35 17.19
CA ASP A 8 15.48 20.38 16.10
C ASP A 8 14.51 19.29 16.51
N VAL A 9 14.62 18.81 17.76
CA VAL A 9 13.72 17.79 18.29
C VAL A 9 12.31 18.34 18.46
N TRP A 10 12.16 19.57 18.94
CA TRP A 10 10.87 20.07 19.42
C TRP A 10 10.14 21.01 18.47
N GLU A 11 10.78 21.58 17.44
CA GLU A 11 10.19 22.56 16.51
C GLU A 11 8.83 22.10 15.95
N ASN A 12 8.77 20.85 15.45
CA ASN A 12 7.61 20.30 14.77
C ASN A 12 6.82 19.28 15.61
N ARG A 13 7.02 19.25 16.93
CA ARG A 13 6.29 18.34 17.83
C ARG A 13 5.09 19.00 18.45
N ILE A 14 4.00 18.23 18.58
CA ILE A 14 2.70 18.70 19.08
C ILE A 14 2.78 19.45 20.43
N GLY A 15 3.71 19.07 21.31
CA GLY A 15 3.94 19.76 22.58
C GLY A 15 4.44 21.20 22.45
N ASN A 16 5.14 21.53 21.36
CA ASN A 16 5.69 22.87 21.10
C ASN A 16 4.86 23.66 20.07
N LEU A 17 3.90 23.01 19.39
CA LEU A 17 3.01 23.71 18.46
C LEU A 17 2.12 24.69 19.22
N THR A 18 2.00 25.89 18.67
CA THR A 18 1.11 26.95 19.17
C THR A 18 0.40 27.58 17.99
N VAL A 19 -0.85 28.01 18.20
CA VAL A 19 -1.57 28.80 17.18
C VAL A 19 -1.37 30.27 17.50
N THR A 20 -0.75 31.02 16.60
CA THR A 20 -0.54 32.47 16.76
C THR A 20 -0.78 33.19 15.44
N GLY A 21 -1.26 34.44 15.52
CA GLY A 21 -1.40 35.33 14.36
C GLY A 21 -0.20 36.28 14.16
N TYR A 22 0.80 36.24 15.05
CA TYR A 22 1.84 37.27 15.17
C TYR A 22 3.26 36.69 15.27
N ASN A 23 3.52 35.60 14.55
CA ASN A 23 4.78 34.85 14.70
C ASN A 23 6.05 35.69 14.42
N SER A 24 5.95 36.65 13.48
CA SER A 24 7.02 37.61 13.17
C SER A 24 7.36 38.55 14.33
N ALA A 25 6.38 38.92 15.17
CA ALA A 25 6.59 39.80 16.31
C ALA A 25 7.25 39.06 17.50
N TYR A 26 7.08 37.74 17.59
CA TYR A 26 7.66 36.92 18.65
C TYR A 26 9.18 36.70 18.48
N SER A 27 9.68 36.49 17.26
CA SER A 27 11.11 36.32 16.96
C SER A 27 11.83 35.34 17.94
N ASN A 28 13.13 35.51 18.17
CA ASN A 28 13.93 34.74 19.15
C ASN A 28 13.87 35.33 20.57
N SER A 29 12.78 36.03 20.92
CA SER A 29 12.62 36.56 22.27
C SER A 29 12.40 35.46 23.31
N SER A 30 12.70 35.77 24.58
CA SER A 30 12.52 34.83 25.69
C SER A 30 11.06 34.45 25.87
N PHE A 31 10.81 33.27 26.44
CA PHE A 31 9.45 32.80 26.72
C PHE A 31 8.64 33.81 27.54
N ALA A 32 9.23 34.38 28.61
CA ALA A 32 8.58 35.39 29.44
C ALA A 32 8.11 36.61 28.61
N ARG A 33 8.96 37.09 27.70
CA ARG A 33 8.61 38.21 26.81
C ARG A 33 7.48 37.85 25.85
N LYS A 34 7.54 36.66 25.21
CA LYS A 34 6.47 36.18 24.31
C LYS A 34 5.14 35.98 25.06
N LYS A 35 5.20 35.67 26.35
CA LYS A 35 4.02 35.47 27.18
C LYS A 35 3.32 36.79 27.52
N GLU A 36 4.08 37.80 27.93
CA GLU A 36 3.55 39.04 28.51
C GLU A 36 3.33 40.18 27.50
N MET A 37 3.92 40.12 26.31
CA MET A 37 3.77 41.18 25.31
C MET A 37 2.31 41.36 24.85
N ASP A 38 2.03 42.51 24.21
CA ASP A 38 0.74 42.73 23.58
C ASP A 38 0.47 41.67 22.48
N GLY A 39 -0.74 41.12 22.47
CA GLY A 39 -1.09 39.92 21.70
C GLY A 39 -0.37 38.62 22.11
N GLY A 40 0.33 38.62 23.26
CA GLY A 40 1.15 37.53 23.80
C GLY A 40 0.40 36.24 24.17
N PHE A 41 1.13 35.17 24.51
CA PHE A 41 0.51 33.90 24.90
C PHE A 41 -0.47 34.02 26.09
N ALA A 42 -0.26 34.97 27.00
CA ALA A 42 -1.18 35.24 28.10
C ALA A 42 -2.58 35.67 27.63
N MET A 43 -2.67 36.37 26.49
CA MET A 43 -3.91 36.87 25.90
C MET A 43 -4.42 36.00 24.75
N SER A 44 -3.75 34.86 24.47
CA SER A 44 -4.15 33.97 23.39
C SER A 44 -5.57 33.41 23.60
N PRO A 45 -6.47 33.54 22.61
CA PRO A 45 -7.83 32.99 22.70
C PRO A 45 -7.90 31.48 22.39
N TYR A 46 -6.81 30.89 21.89
CA TYR A 46 -6.80 29.51 21.42
C TYR A 46 -6.66 28.52 22.57
N ARG A 47 -7.62 27.57 22.66
CA ARG A 47 -7.60 26.49 23.65
C ARG A 47 -6.33 25.63 23.56
N LEU A 48 -5.76 25.47 22.36
CA LEU A 48 -4.51 24.74 22.18
C LEU A 48 -3.36 25.33 23.00
N ASN A 49 -3.33 26.65 23.20
CA ASN A 49 -2.27 27.35 23.91
C ASN A 49 -2.50 27.45 25.43
N ALA A 50 -3.53 26.82 25.99
CA ALA A 50 -3.89 26.94 27.40
C ALA A 50 -2.73 26.56 28.35
N ASP A 51 -1.97 25.51 28.03
CA ASP A 51 -0.80 25.09 28.80
C ASP A 51 0.33 26.13 28.72
N VAL A 52 0.56 26.70 27.53
CA VAL A 52 1.58 27.74 27.32
C VAL A 52 1.25 29.00 28.11
N LYS A 53 -0.05 29.35 28.17
CA LYS A 53 -0.56 30.51 28.91
C LYS A 53 -0.35 30.37 30.42
N THR A 54 -0.48 29.16 30.97
CA THR A 54 -0.39 28.93 32.41
C THR A 54 1.00 28.53 32.88
N ALA A 55 1.86 28.00 31.98
CA ALA A 55 3.21 27.60 32.30
C ALA A 55 4.08 28.75 32.83
N VAL A 56 4.79 28.51 33.93
CA VAL A 56 5.78 29.44 34.49
C VAL A 56 7.08 29.38 33.66
N HIS A 57 7.47 28.17 33.27
CA HIS A 57 8.64 27.90 32.43
C HIS A 57 8.24 27.04 31.24
N TRP A 58 8.89 27.30 30.10
CA TRP A 58 8.71 26.51 28.88
C TRP A 58 10.00 25.77 28.56
N ASN A 59 10.14 24.59 29.15
CA ASN A 59 11.30 23.72 29.01
C ASN A 59 10.90 22.38 28.37
N GLU A 60 11.88 21.49 28.18
CA GLU A 60 11.65 20.17 27.59
C GLU A 60 10.62 19.34 28.35
N ASP A 61 10.64 19.37 29.68
CA ASP A 61 9.69 18.61 30.52
C ASP A 61 8.26 19.11 30.33
N ALA A 62 8.06 20.42 30.22
CA ALA A 62 6.75 21.01 29.93
C ALA A 62 6.24 20.58 28.54
N MET A 63 7.10 20.62 27.51
CA MET A 63 6.76 20.19 26.15
C MET A 63 6.45 18.69 26.06
N ARG A 64 7.20 17.86 26.80
CA ARG A 64 6.97 16.42 26.89
C ARG A 64 5.64 16.10 27.56
N THR A 65 5.38 16.70 28.72
CA THR A 65 4.13 16.52 29.47
C THR A 65 2.92 16.93 28.63
N ARG A 66 3.00 18.09 27.96
CA ARG A 66 1.96 18.54 27.03
C ARG A 66 1.77 17.59 25.85
N SER A 67 2.85 17.03 25.30
CA SER A 67 2.77 16.10 24.17
C SER A 67 1.96 14.85 24.54
N HIS A 68 2.22 14.26 25.70
CA HIS A 68 1.44 13.11 26.19
C HIS A 68 -0.03 13.47 26.35
N ARG A 69 -0.33 14.58 27.05
CA ARG A 69 -1.71 15.04 27.26
C ARG A 69 -2.48 15.28 25.95
N LEU A 70 -1.84 15.89 24.95
CA LEU A 70 -2.47 16.14 23.65
C LEU A 70 -2.64 14.86 22.84
N ALA A 71 -1.71 13.92 22.92
CA ALA A 71 -1.83 12.61 22.28
C ALA A 71 -2.99 11.81 22.87
N ASP A 72 -3.14 11.78 24.20
CA ASP A 72 -4.24 11.10 24.89
C ASP A 72 -5.59 11.70 24.50
N LEU A 73 -5.68 13.04 24.41
CA LEU A 73 -6.88 13.71 23.91
C LEU A 73 -7.18 13.34 22.46
N ALA A 74 -6.17 13.29 21.59
CA ALA A 74 -6.36 12.90 20.19
C ALA A 74 -6.91 11.47 20.06
N LEU A 75 -6.40 10.53 20.86
CA LEU A 75 -6.92 9.16 20.89
C LEU A 75 -8.40 9.09 21.30
N GLY A 76 -8.86 10.00 22.16
CA GLY A 76 -10.27 10.12 22.53
C GLY A 76 -11.18 10.66 21.42
N TYR A 77 -10.67 11.50 20.52
CA TYR A 77 -11.45 12.04 19.39
C TYR A 77 -11.43 11.14 18.15
N TRP A 78 -10.30 10.51 17.87
CA TRP A 78 -10.09 9.64 16.71
C TRP A 78 -10.11 8.18 17.11
N THR A 79 -11.24 7.71 17.66
CA THR A 79 -11.46 6.28 17.87
C THR A 79 -11.43 5.57 16.54
N PHE A 80 -10.72 4.44 16.46
CA PHE A 80 -10.72 3.60 15.27
C PHE A 80 -12.16 3.12 15.00
N ALA A 81 -12.62 3.26 13.76
CA ALA A 81 -13.95 2.78 13.40
C ALA A 81 -13.95 1.25 13.39
N GLU A 82 -14.79 0.63 14.21
CA GLU A 82 -15.09 -0.78 14.07
C GLU A 82 -15.97 -0.97 12.84
N THR A 83 -15.55 -1.85 11.93
CA THR A 83 -16.31 -2.16 10.72
C THR A 83 -16.32 -3.65 10.47
N ASP A 84 -17.49 -4.16 10.11
CA ASP A 84 -17.71 -5.51 9.59
C ASP A 84 -17.46 -5.58 8.07
N PHE A 85 -16.90 -4.52 7.49
CA PHE A 85 -16.61 -4.43 6.06
C PHE A 85 -15.83 -5.65 5.59
N ARG A 86 -16.42 -6.35 4.62
CA ARG A 86 -15.77 -7.39 3.85
C ARG A 86 -15.70 -6.91 2.41
N PRO A 87 -14.53 -6.94 1.75
CA PRO A 87 -14.45 -6.69 0.33
C PRO A 87 -15.43 -7.63 -0.40
N PRO A 88 -16.20 -7.13 -1.39
CA PRO A 88 -17.05 -7.98 -2.19
C PRO A 88 -16.21 -9.08 -2.85
N GLU A 89 -16.75 -10.29 -2.91
CA GLU A 89 -16.11 -11.40 -3.61
C GLU A 89 -15.94 -11.01 -5.08
N VAL A 90 -14.69 -11.02 -5.55
CA VAL A 90 -14.39 -10.68 -6.94
C VAL A 90 -14.85 -11.84 -7.80
N VAL A 91 -16.07 -11.74 -8.34
CA VAL A 91 -16.55 -12.66 -9.39
C VAL A 91 -15.64 -12.46 -10.59
N ARG A 92 -14.73 -13.41 -10.83
CA ARG A 92 -13.86 -13.38 -11.99
C ARG A 92 -14.70 -13.73 -13.22
N PRO A 93 -14.67 -12.92 -14.28
CA PRO A 93 -15.39 -13.27 -15.50
C PRO A 93 -14.81 -14.57 -16.07
N THR A 94 -15.69 -15.54 -16.31
CA THR A 94 -15.36 -16.76 -17.07
C THR A 94 -15.65 -16.48 -18.53
N GLU A 95 -14.67 -16.72 -19.39
CA GLU A 95 -14.76 -16.45 -20.82
C GLU A 95 -14.54 -17.76 -21.58
N PRO A 96 -15.47 -18.18 -22.46
CA PRO A 96 -15.27 -19.38 -23.26
C PRO A 96 -14.12 -19.17 -24.24
N MET A 97 -13.29 -20.19 -24.45
CA MET A 97 -12.31 -20.19 -25.54
C MET A 97 -13.05 -20.29 -26.87
N GLY A 98 -13.13 -19.17 -27.60
CA GLY A 98 -13.68 -19.09 -28.95
C GLY A 98 -12.72 -18.41 -29.92
N THR A 99 -13.11 -18.31 -31.19
CA THR A 99 -12.31 -17.65 -32.24
C THR A 99 -12.39 -16.14 -32.19
N ASP A 100 -13.41 -15.59 -31.54
CA ASP A 100 -13.77 -14.17 -31.64
C ASP A 100 -13.17 -13.33 -30.50
N THR A 101 -12.63 -13.98 -29.47
CA THR A 101 -12.06 -13.32 -28.28
C THR A 101 -10.54 -13.45 -28.27
N SER A 102 -9.85 -12.31 -28.24
CA SER A 102 -8.40 -12.28 -28.02
C SER A 102 -8.05 -12.40 -26.54
N PHE A 103 -7.16 -13.33 -26.21
CA PHE A 103 -6.64 -13.54 -24.85
C PHE A 103 -5.25 -12.91 -24.62
N ARG A 104 -4.72 -12.14 -25.59
CA ARG A 104 -3.40 -11.50 -25.45
C ARG A 104 -3.41 -10.50 -24.29
N ASN A 105 -2.31 -10.48 -23.53
CA ASN A 105 -2.12 -9.64 -22.34
C ASN A 105 -3.15 -9.86 -21.22
N ARG A 106 -3.94 -10.94 -21.27
CA ARG A 106 -4.85 -11.33 -20.18
C ARG A 106 -4.18 -12.41 -19.32
N PRO A 107 -4.03 -12.19 -18.01
CA PRO A 107 -3.56 -13.24 -17.11
C PRO A 107 -4.64 -14.32 -17.00
N VAL A 108 -4.23 -15.57 -17.10
CA VAL A 108 -5.10 -16.72 -16.81
C VAL A 108 -4.89 -17.15 -15.37
N THR A 109 -5.99 -17.49 -14.70
CA THR A 109 -5.93 -17.86 -13.27
C THR A 109 -6.59 -19.20 -12.96
N ALA A 110 -7.39 -19.71 -13.89
CA ALA A 110 -7.94 -21.05 -13.88
C ALA A 110 -8.37 -21.43 -15.30
N TYR A 111 -8.57 -22.72 -15.53
CA TYR A 111 -9.25 -23.24 -16.72
C TYR A 111 -10.30 -24.27 -16.31
N GLU A 112 -11.28 -24.46 -17.18
CA GLU A 112 -12.30 -25.50 -17.07
C GLU A 112 -12.45 -26.19 -18.43
N TYR A 113 -12.37 -27.52 -18.44
CA TYR A 113 -12.57 -28.34 -19.63
C TYR A 113 -13.19 -29.69 -19.23
N GLY A 114 -14.47 -29.89 -19.59
CA GLY A 114 -15.23 -31.05 -19.15
C GLY A 114 -15.28 -31.12 -17.61
N ASP A 115 -14.88 -32.26 -17.04
CA ASP A 115 -14.81 -32.45 -15.58
C ASP A 115 -13.50 -31.90 -14.95
N ALA A 116 -12.56 -31.41 -15.76
CA ALA A 116 -11.29 -30.87 -15.27
C ALA A 116 -11.41 -29.36 -15.00
N SER A 117 -11.25 -28.95 -13.74
CA SER A 117 -11.16 -27.55 -13.32
C SER A 117 -9.95 -27.37 -12.41
N GLU A 118 -9.04 -26.47 -12.79
CA GLU A 118 -7.81 -26.24 -12.01
C GLU A 118 -7.35 -24.78 -12.06
N THR A 119 -6.82 -24.29 -10.94
CA THR A 119 -6.14 -22.99 -10.87
C THR A 119 -4.73 -23.04 -11.46
N VAL A 120 -4.33 -21.97 -12.14
CA VAL A 120 -3.02 -21.83 -12.78
C VAL A 120 -2.44 -20.43 -12.54
N THR A 121 -1.13 -20.30 -12.64
CA THR A 121 -0.44 -19.01 -12.47
C THR A 121 -0.30 -18.22 -13.78
N ASP A 122 -0.22 -18.92 -14.91
CA ASP A 122 0.07 -18.37 -16.23
C ASP A 122 -0.23 -19.38 -17.34
N TRP A 123 -0.15 -18.91 -18.58
CA TRP A 123 -0.43 -19.70 -19.78
C TRP A 123 0.56 -20.86 -19.98
N ALA A 124 1.83 -20.71 -19.58
CA ALA A 124 2.83 -21.76 -19.74
C ALA A 124 2.56 -22.94 -18.80
N ASN A 125 1.93 -22.71 -17.64
CA ASN A 125 1.46 -23.76 -16.75
C ASN A 125 0.10 -24.34 -17.15
N LEU A 126 -0.76 -23.56 -17.80
CA LEU A 126 -2.04 -24.04 -18.32
C LEU A 126 -1.87 -25.01 -19.49
N MET A 127 -1.08 -24.64 -20.51
CA MET A 127 -1.02 -25.38 -21.77
C MET A 127 -0.64 -26.86 -21.61
N PRO A 128 0.39 -27.24 -20.83
CA PRO A 128 0.74 -28.65 -20.63
C PRO A 128 -0.33 -29.44 -19.88
N LYS A 129 -1.02 -28.81 -18.93
CA LYS A 129 -2.11 -29.43 -18.16
C LYS A 129 -3.32 -29.71 -19.04
N LEU A 130 -3.73 -28.71 -19.82
CA LEU A 130 -4.82 -28.86 -20.78
C LEU A 130 -4.49 -29.92 -21.84
N LEU A 131 -3.28 -29.89 -22.41
CA LEU A 131 -2.83 -30.92 -23.36
C LEU A 131 -2.80 -32.32 -22.76
N SER A 132 -2.45 -32.45 -21.48
CA SER A 132 -2.49 -33.73 -20.78
C SER A 132 -3.92 -34.27 -20.65
N VAL A 133 -4.87 -33.40 -20.30
CA VAL A 133 -6.31 -33.75 -20.26
C VAL A 133 -6.81 -34.16 -21.65
N LEU A 134 -6.48 -33.39 -22.68
CA LEU A 134 -6.86 -33.69 -24.07
C LEU A 134 -6.24 -34.99 -24.57
N LEU A 135 -4.97 -35.27 -24.25
CA LEU A 135 -4.31 -36.51 -24.65
C LEU A 135 -4.91 -37.74 -23.95
N GLN A 136 -5.38 -37.59 -22.70
CA GLN A 136 -6.08 -38.66 -21.99
C GLN A 136 -7.47 -38.95 -22.57
N GLN A 137 -8.22 -37.91 -22.93
CA GLN A 137 -9.60 -38.04 -23.38
C GLN A 137 -9.71 -38.32 -24.90
N HIS A 138 -8.84 -37.72 -25.71
CA HIS A 138 -8.94 -37.68 -27.18
C HIS A 138 -7.62 -38.02 -27.88
N ARG A 139 -6.86 -38.99 -27.35
CA ARG A 139 -5.50 -39.34 -27.81
C ARG A 139 -5.33 -39.41 -29.33
N ALA A 140 -6.16 -40.21 -30.01
CA ALA A 140 -6.02 -40.45 -31.45
C ALA A 140 -6.23 -39.17 -32.29
N GLN A 141 -7.23 -38.37 -31.91
CA GLN A 141 -7.53 -37.11 -32.59
C GLN A 141 -6.43 -36.07 -32.37
N LEU A 142 -5.86 -36.02 -31.16
CA LEU A 142 -4.78 -35.08 -30.86
C LEU A 142 -3.47 -35.44 -31.61
N LEU A 143 -3.20 -36.73 -31.80
CA LEU A 143 -2.03 -37.17 -32.58
C LEU A 143 -2.20 -36.88 -34.07
N ASP A 144 -3.37 -37.17 -34.64
CA ASP A 144 -3.71 -36.81 -36.03
C ASP A 144 -3.63 -35.29 -36.27
N PHE A 145 -4.12 -34.51 -35.30
CA PHE A 145 -4.01 -33.06 -35.33
C PHE A 145 -2.54 -32.58 -35.25
N ALA A 146 -1.69 -33.24 -34.45
CA ALA A 146 -0.27 -32.91 -34.37
C ALA A 146 0.51 -33.24 -35.66
N GLU A 147 0.03 -34.16 -36.50
CA GLU A 147 0.62 -34.41 -37.82
C GLU A 147 0.25 -33.32 -38.86
N THR A 148 -0.84 -32.60 -38.63
CA THR A 148 -1.36 -31.59 -39.57
C THR A 148 -1.03 -30.15 -39.17
N GLU A 149 -0.88 -29.88 -37.87
CA GLU A 149 -0.61 -28.54 -37.35
C GLU A 149 0.85 -28.30 -36.96
N SER A 150 1.38 -27.16 -37.40
CA SER A 150 2.79 -26.78 -37.18
C SER A 150 3.17 -26.44 -35.74
N LEU A 151 2.19 -26.23 -34.85
CA LEU A 151 2.41 -25.80 -33.46
C LEU A 151 2.47 -26.97 -32.46
N LEU A 152 2.21 -28.20 -32.91
CA LEU A 152 2.28 -29.41 -32.11
C LEU A 152 3.19 -30.41 -32.82
N SER A 153 4.05 -31.11 -32.07
CA SER A 153 4.91 -32.16 -32.61
C SER A 153 4.94 -33.35 -31.67
N THR A 154 4.95 -34.54 -32.25
CA THR A 154 5.11 -35.82 -31.55
C THR A 154 6.56 -36.28 -31.49
N HIS A 155 7.49 -35.54 -32.13
CA HIS A 155 8.90 -35.87 -32.20
C HIS A 155 9.71 -35.03 -31.18
N PRO A 156 10.38 -35.67 -30.19
CA PRO A 156 11.16 -34.94 -29.19
C PRO A 156 12.33 -34.13 -29.77
N ASP A 157 12.84 -34.54 -30.93
CA ASP A 157 14.09 -34.04 -31.52
C ASP A 157 13.94 -32.66 -32.18
N GLU A 158 12.72 -32.21 -32.50
CA GLU A 158 12.48 -30.93 -33.17
C GLU A 158 12.59 -29.72 -32.22
N HIS A 159 12.60 -29.93 -30.91
CA HIS A 159 12.78 -28.87 -29.91
C HIS A 159 14.22 -28.71 -29.40
N ALA A 160 15.16 -29.55 -29.85
CA ALA A 160 16.58 -29.41 -29.51
C ALA A 160 17.24 -28.19 -30.21
N GLY A 161 16.66 -27.70 -31.32
CA GLY A 161 17.25 -26.66 -32.17
C GLY A 161 17.01 -25.21 -31.77
N SER A 162 16.12 -24.91 -30.81
CA SER A 162 15.72 -23.52 -30.50
C SER A 162 16.05 -23.02 -29.09
N ARG A 163 16.75 -23.81 -28.25
CA ARG A 163 17.35 -23.31 -27.00
C ARG A 163 18.66 -22.55 -27.26
N GLY A 164 18.59 -21.57 -28.15
CA GLY A 164 19.64 -20.61 -28.44
C GLY A 164 19.28 -19.22 -27.92
N LEU A 165 19.39 -19.01 -26.61
CA LEU A 165 19.71 -17.69 -26.07
C LEU A 165 20.52 -17.87 -24.78
N ARG A 166 21.85 -17.74 -24.92
CA ARG A 166 22.71 -17.34 -23.81
C ARG A 166 22.46 -15.85 -23.59
N VAL A 167 22.17 -15.47 -22.34
CA VAL A 167 22.29 -14.08 -21.90
C VAL A 167 23.14 -14.12 -20.63
N LEU A 168 24.19 -13.30 -20.62
CA LEU A 168 24.99 -12.95 -19.43
C LEU A 168 24.16 -12.05 -18.52
#